data_AF-A0A822DNE8-F1
#
_entry.id   AF-A0A822DNE8-F1
#
_cell.length_a   1.000
_cell.length_b   1.000
_cell.length_c   1.000
_cell.angle_alpha   90.00
_cell.angle_beta   90.00
_cell.angle_gamma   90.00
#
_symmetry.space_group_name_H-M   'P 1'
#
loop_
_entity.id
_entity.type
_entity.pdbx_description
1 polymer ?
#
loop_
_entity_poly.entity_id
_entity_poly.type
_entity_poly.pdbx_seq_one_letter_code
_entity_poly.pdbx_strand_id
1 'polypeptide(L)'
;MFLFIFIYLFLINNRTYSFLLSNTYIFSAKSNSYIAFDSWHPCLTGYVRFDIRTNIHDGTLAYIDDRGKFDFFYLKLIQGKLRLLFNLGNDRQALNVNI
;
A
#
# COMPACT_ATOMS: atom_id res chain seq x y z
N MET A 1 15.29 -50.07 -0.70
CA MET A 1 16.06 -48.88 -0.28
C MET A 1 15.71 -47.63 -1.11
N PHE A 2 15.75 -47.70 -2.45
CA PHE A 2 15.43 -46.57 -3.34
C PHE A 2 14.00 -46.02 -3.23
N LEU A 3 13.00 -46.87 -2.97
CA LEU A 3 11.60 -46.44 -2.83
C LEU A 3 11.38 -45.49 -1.62
N PHE A 4 12.08 -45.76 -0.51
CA PHE A 4 11.97 -44.94 0.70
C PHE A 4 12.60 -43.55 0.52
N ILE A 5 13.70 -43.46 -0.23
CA ILE A 5 14.35 -42.19 -0.61
C ILE A 5 13.41 -41.35 -1.49
N PHE A 6 12.71 -41.98 -2.43
CA PHE A 6 11.79 -41.28 -3.33
C PHE A 6 10.55 -40.74 -2.58
N ILE A 7 9.99 -41.53 -1.67
CA ILE A 7 8.87 -41.10 -0.80
C ILE A 7 9.33 -39.97 0.14
N TYR A 8 10.52 -40.08 0.72
CA TYR A 8 11.09 -39.05 1.60
C TYR A 8 11.32 -37.72 0.85
N LEU A 9 11.86 -37.78 -0.37
CA LEU A 9 12.02 -36.61 -1.23
C LEU A 9 10.69 -36.01 -1.69
N PHE A 10 9.68 -36.84 -1.97
CA PHE A 10 8.33 -36.38 -2.31
C PHE A 10 7.63 -35.69 -1.12
N LEU A 11 7.84 -36.17 0.11
CA LEU A 11 7.32 -35.55 1.33
C LEU A 11 8.05 -34.24 1.68
N ILE A 12 9.34 -34.11 1.37
CA ILE A 12 10.08 -32.86 1.54
C ILE A 12 9.68 -31.82 0.47
N ASN A 13 9.50 -32.23 -0.78
CA ASN A 13 9.10 -31.31 -1.87
C ASN A 13 7.64 -30.83 -1.78
N ASN A 14 6.77 -31.58 -1.10
CA ASN A 14 5.39 -31.15 -0.82
C ASN A 14 5.24 -30.38 0.49
N ARG A 15 6.34 -29.95 1.12
CA ARG A 15 6.28 -28.86 2.08
C ARG A 15 6.02 -27.58 1.28
N THR A 16 4.75 -27.28 1.07
CA THR A 16 4.30 -25.90 0.89
C THR A 16 4.81 -25.11 2.09
N TYR A 17 6.00 -24.53 1.95
CA TYR A 17 6.39 -23.40 2.77
C TYR A 17 5.42 -22.30 2.37
N SER A 18 4.27 -22.24 3.04
CA SER A 18 3.51 -21.01 3.13
C SER A 18 4.40 -20.04 3.89
N PHE A 19 5.38 -19.45 3.19
CA PHE A 19 6.01 -18.23 3.63
C PHE A 19 4.84 -17.29 3.88
N LEU A 20 4.62 -16.96 5.15
CA LEU A 20 3.73 -15.88 5.52
C LEU A 20 4.37 -14.63 4.90
N LEU A 21 4.00 -14.32 3.67
CA LEU A 21 4.31 -13.06 3.01
C LEU A 21 3.59 -12.00 3.82
N SER A 22 4.27 -11.49 4.84
CA SER A 22 3.93 -10.19 5.39
C SER A 22 4.08 -9.20 4.24
N ASN A 23 2.96 -8.72 3.70
CA ASN A 23 2.90 -7.66 2.68
C ASN A 23 3.28 -6.27 3.27
N THR A 24 4.19 -6.26 4.24
CA THR A 24 4.66 -5.05 4.91
C THR A 24 5.92 -4.56 4.22
N TYR A 25 5.90 -3.32 3.76
CA TYR A 25 7.05 -2.63 3.20
C TYR A 25 7.58 -1.61 4.19
N ILE A 26 8.90 -1.61 4.42
CA ILE A 26 9.57 -0.65 5.30
C ILE A 26 10.35 0.32 4.43
N PHE A 27 10.05 1.61 4.57
CA PHE A 27 10.71 2.68 3.84
C PHE A 27 11.75 3.35 4.74
N SER A 28 12.95 3.64 4.20
CA SER A 28 14.09 4.19 4.96
C SER A 28 13.98 5.68 5.31
N ALA A 29 12.79 6.27 5.22
CA ALA A 29 12.51 7.70 5.41
C ALA A 29 13.30 8.66 4.50
N LYS A 30 14.04 8.15 3.50
CA LYS A 30 14.73 8.96 2.49
C LYS A 30 13.73 9.56 1.51
N SER A 31 14.09 10.71 0.93
CA SER A 31 13.35 11.29 -0.18
C SER A 31 13.24 10.30 -1.35
N ASN A 32 12.11 10.34 -2.06
CA ASN A 32 11.81 9.50 -3.23
C ASN A 32 11.78 7.98 -2.96
N SER A 33 11.53 7.54 -1.73
CA SER A 33 11.25 6.13 -1.43
C SER A 33 9.74 5.87 -1.50
N TYR A 34 9.29 5.08 -2.48
CA TYR A 34 7.88 4.73 -2.66
C TYR A 34 7.73 3.36 -3.33
N ILE A 35 6.53 2.80 -3.23
CA ILE A 35 6.07 1.68 -4.04
C ILE A 35 4.96 2.18 -4.95
N ALA A 36 4.95 1.74 -6.20
CA ALA A 36 3.91 2.07 -7.17
C ALA A 36 3.09 0.82 -7.49
N PHE A 37 1.78 1.01 -7.58
CA PHE A 37 0.82 0.01 -8.02
C PHE A 37 0.18 0.46 -9.33
N ASP A 38 -0.60 -0.42 -9.95
CA ASP A 38 -1.43 -0.05 -11.08
C ASP A 38 -2.36 1.11 -10.73
N SER A 39 -2.68 1.91 -11.76
CA SER A 39 -3.51 3.09 -11.59
C SER A 39 -4.89 2.73 -11.04
N TRP A 40 -5.41 3.63 -10.23
CA TRP A 40 -6.75 3.48 -9.70
C TRP A 40 -7.77 3.61 -10.84
N HIS A 41 -8.77 2.73 -10.82
CA HIS A 41 -9.91 2.78 -11.73
C HIS A 41 -11.06 3.45 -10.98
N PRO A 42 -11.42 4.71 -11.33
CA PRO A 42 -12.47 5.43 -10.62
C PRO A 42 -13.80 4.68 -10.67
N CYS A 43 -14.48 4.65 -9.53
CA CYS A 43 -15.80 4.05 -9.39
C CYS A 43 -16.65 4.88 -8.43
N LEU A 44 -17.98 4.81 -8.58
CA LEU A 44 -18.91 5.56 -7.71
C LEU A 44 -18.78 5.18 -6.23
N THR A 45 -18.39 3.94 -5.95
CA THR A 45 -18.22 3.42 -4.61
C THR A 45 -16.97 2.54 -4.56
N GLY A 46 -16.04 2.86 -3.67
CA GLY A 46 -14.82 2.11 -3.46
C GLY A 46 -14.15 2.49 -2.16
N TYR A 47 -13.20 1.68 -1.71
CA TYR A 47 -12.35 1.99 -0.57
C TYR A 47 -10.92 1.52 -0.84
N VAL A 48 -9.97 2.27 -0.30
CA VAL A 48 -8.57 1.87 -0.19
C VAL A 48 -8.25 1.73 1.29
N ARG A 49 -7.66 0.60 1.67
CA ARG A 49 -7.30 0.31 3.07
C ARG A 49 -5.83 -0.07 3.14
N PHE A 50 -5.12 0.54 4.07
CA PHE A 50 -3.76 0.20 4.44
C PHE A 50 -3.53 0.57 5.90
N ASP A 51 -2.58 -0.12 6.53
CA ASP A 51 -2.10 0.20 7.86
C ASP A 51 -0.72 0.84 7.74
N ILE A 52 -0.50 1.94 8.46
CA ILE A 52 0.78 2.68 8.45
C ILE A 52 1.24 2.90 9.88
N ARG A 53 2.54 2.66 10.10
CA ARG A 53 3.25 3.06 11.30
C ARG A 53 4.46 3.89 10.91
N THR A 54 4.57 5.09 11.48
CA THR A 54 5.69 6.01 11.21
C THR A 54 5.96 6.91 12.42
N ASN A 55 7.20 7.36 12.57
CA ASN A 55 7.61 8.43 13.49
C ASN A 55 7.87 9.75 12.74
N ILE A 56 7.66 9.77 11.42
CA ILE A 56 7.81 10.97 10.59
C ILE A 56 6.57 11.83 10.79
N HIS A 57 6.76 13.14 10.97
CA HIS A 57 5.66 14.09 11.20
C HIS A 57 5.20 14.80 9.93
N ASP A 58 6.02 14.83 8.88
CA ASP A 58 5.70 15.47 7.60
C ASP A 58 6.09 14.55 6.45
N GLY A 59 5.12 14.19 5.61
CA GLY A 59 5.38 13.30 4.48
C GLY A 59 4.13 12.83 3.76
N THR A 60 4.32 12.28 2.56
CA THR A 60 3.27 11.65 1.77
C THR A 60 3.07 10.22 2.22
N LEU A 61 1.83 9.83 2.48
CA LEU A 61 1.46 8.46 2.82
C LEU A 61 0.92 7.70 1.61
N ALA A 62 0.06 8.34 0.82
CA ALA A 62 -0.51 7.76 -0.39
C ALA A 62 -0.84 8.84 -1.42
N TYR A 63 -0.59 8.54 -2.69
CA TYR A 63 -1.07 9.28 -3.84
C TYR A 63 -1.77 8.30 -4.76
N ILE A 64 -3.06 8.53 -5.02
CA ILE A 64 -3.94 7.66 -5.78
C ILE A 64 -4.54 8.52 -6.89
N ASP A 65 -4.37 8.11 -8.14
CA ASP A 65 -4.68 8.93 -9.30
C ASP A 65 -5.07 8.03 -10.48
N ASP A 66 -5.94 8.56 -11.34
CA ASP A 66 -6.43 7.94 -12.58
C ASP A 66 -5.50 8.20 -13.79
N ARG A 67 -4.22 8.53 -13.50
CA ARG A 67 -3.17 9.00 -14.44
C ARG A 67 -3.34 10.47 -14.86
N GLY A 68 -3.83 11.31 -13.96
CA GLY A 68 -3.87 12.76 -14.16
C GLY A 68 -4.96 13.20 -15.11
N LYS A 69 -6.05 12.44 -15.23
CA LYS A 69 -7.23 12.89 -15.98
C LYS A 69 -8.03 13.86 -15.15
N PHE A 70 -8.55 13.43 -13.99
CA PHE A 70 -9.42 14.28 -13.17
C PHE A 70 -9.41 13.95 -11.68
N ASP A 71 -9.45 12.67 -11.34
CA ASP A 71 -9.72 12.25 -9.97
C ASP A 71 -8.45 11.82 -9.24
N PHE A 72 -8.22 12.41 -8.06
CA PHE A 72 -7.11 11.99 -7.20
C PHE A 72 -7.45 12.04 -5.72
N PHE A 73 -6.73 11.22 -4.97
CA PHE A 73 -6.60 11.31 -3.52
C PHE A 73 -5.13 11.43 -3.12
N TYR A 74 -4.83 12.37 -2.24
CA TYR A 74 -3.50 12.61 -1.71
C TYR A 74 -3.58 12.67 -0.19
N LEU A 75 -3.16 11.58 0.47
CA LEU A 75 -3.05 11.48 1.91
C LEU A 75 -1.62 11.82 2.36
N LYS A 76 -1.51 12.75 3.31
CA LYS A 76 -0.23 13.20 3.85
C LYS A 76 -0.31 13.52 5.35
N LEU A 77 0.85 13.48 5.99
CA LEU A 77 1.06 14.04 7.33
C LEU A 77 1.55 15.49 7.21
N ILE A 78 0.98 16.35 8.04
CA ILE A 78 1.48 17.70 8.32
C ILE A 78 1.56 17.84 9.83
N GLN A 79 2.76 18.03 10.39
CA GLN A 79 2.99 18.16 11.83
C GLN A 79 2.32 17.03 12.64
N GLY A 80 2.42 15.80 12.14
CA GLY A 80 1.85 14.60 12.76
C GLY A 80 0.33 14.44 12.61
N LYS A 81 -0.35 15.37 11.93
CA LYS A 81 -1.80 15.28 11.66
C LYS A 81 -2.06 14.80 10.24
N LEU A 82 -3.08 13.95 10.08
CA LEU A 82 -3.50 13.49 8.75
C LEU A 82 -4.27 14.58 8.01
N ARG A 83 -3.91 14.77 6.74
CA ARG A 83 -4.61 15.64 5.80
C ARG A 83 -4.85 14.89 4.50
N LEU A 84 -6.12 14.85 4.10
CA LEU A 84 -6.55 14.32 2.81
C LEU A 84 -6.80 15.50 1.86
N LEU A 85 -6.22 15.45 0.67
CA LEU A 85 -6.54 16.35 -0.43
C LEU A 85 -7.11 15.51 -1.56
N PHE A 86 -8.15 16.00 -2.22
CA PHE A 86 -8.78 15.25 -3.29
C PHE A 86 -9.39 16.17 -4.34
N ASN A 87 -9.58 15.64 -5.54
CA ASN A 87 -10.42 16.22 -6.57
C ASN A 87 -11.27 15.08 -7.14
N LEU A 88 -12.57 15.32 -7.28
CA LEU A 88 -13.54 14.39 -7.84
C LEU A 88 -14.31 15.04 -9.01
N GLY A 89 -13.60 15.87 -9.78
CA GLY A 89 -14.13 16.64 -10.91
C GLY A 89 -14.73 18.01 -10.57
N ASN A 90 -14.79 18.42 -9.31
CA ASN A 90 -15.43 19.66 -8.86
C ASN A 90 -14.54 20.46 -7.91
N ASP A 91 -13.35 20.78 -8.42
CA ASP A 91 -12.24 21.43 -7.73
C ASP A 91 -11.55 20.63 -6.64
N ARG A 92 -10.35 21.11 -6.31
CA ARG A 92 -9.51 20.54 -5.26
C ARG A 92 -10.06 20.89 -3.88
N GLN A 93 -10.26 19.87 -3.06
CA GLN A 93 -10.71 19.98 -1.68
C GLN A 93 -9.64 19.46 -0.70
N ALA A 94 -9.77 19.84 0.57
CA ALA A 94 -8.89 19.38 1.64
C ALA A 94 -9.66 19.14 2.93
N LEU A 95 -9.40 17.99 3.56
CA LEU A 95 -9.98 17.57 4.83
C LEU A 95 -8.87 17.31 5.84
N ASN A 96 -9.02 17.85 7.05
CA ASN A 96 -8.23 17.44 8.21
C ASN A 96 -8.89 16.20 8.80
N VAL A 97 -8.15 15.09 8.88
CA VAL A 97 -8.67 13.84 9.42
C VAL A 97 -8.37 13.83 10.90
N ASN A 98 -9.43 13.89 11.71
CA ASN A 98 -9.33 13.71 13.14
C ASN A 98 -9.22 12.20 13.41
N ILE A 99 -8.15 11.79 14.10
CA ILE A 99 -7.90 10.41 14.54
C ILE A 99 -8.18 10.33 16.03
#